data_AF-A0A0G1UF45-F1
#
_entry.id   AF-A0A0G1UF45-F1
#
_cell.length_a   1.000
_cell.length_b   1.000
_cell.length_c   1.000
_cell.angle_alpha   90.00
_cell.angle_beta   90.00
_cell.angle_gamma   90.00
#
_symmetry.space_group_name_H-M   'P 1'
#
loop_
_entity.id
_entity.type
_entity.pdbx_description
1 polymer ?
#
loop_
_entity_poly.entity_id
_entity_poly.type
_entity_poly.pdbx_seq_one_letter_code
_entity_poly.pdbx_strand_id
1 'polypeptide(L)'
;MEELKRRSGESKVYSEHQLMGLLIAEALGDEAHKALYMKLAKRYSADTLLKIAKDVSEREGIENKGAYFMKIISEMGILKNGKDPKAGK
;
A
#
# COMPACT_ATOMS: atom_id res chain seq x y z
N MET A 1 -28.89 22.23 4.08
CA MET A 1 -28.36 21.67 2.80
C MET A 1 -26.83 21.58 2.75
N GLU A 2 -26.09 21.65 3.88
CA GLU A 2 -24.62 21.58 3.85
C GLU A 2 -24.04 20.17 4.05
N GLU A 3 -24.81 19.24 4.60
CA GLU A 3 -24.31 17.90 4.96
C GLU A 3 -24.14 16.98 3.73
N LEU A 4 -24.93 17.20 2.67
CA LEU A 4 -24.86 16.44 1.42
C LEU A 4 -23.65 16.83 0.54
N LYS A 5 -23.13 18.05 0.67
CA LYS A 5 -21.94 18.50 -0.09
C LYS A 5 -20.63 17.90 0.42
N ARG A 6 -20.55 17.54 1.71
CA ARG A 6 -19.40 16.82 2.28
C ARG A 6 -19.30 15.38 1.77
N ARG A 7 -20.43 14.67 1.64
CA ARG A 7 -20.47 13.30 1.08
C ARG A 7 -20.22 13.23 -0.44
N SER A 8 -20.41 14.33 -1.17
CA SER A 8 -20.18 14.37 -2.63
C SER A 8 -18.69 14.26 -3.02
N GLY A 9 -17.76 14.40 -2.06
CA GLY A 9 -16.32 14.19 -2.27
C GLY A 9 -15.82 12.76 -2.00
N GLU A 10 -16.68 11.86 -1.50
CA GLU A 10 -16.26 10.65 -0.76
C GLU A 10 -16.60 9.31 -1.43
N SER A 11 -16.96 9.31 -2.72
CA SER A 11 -16.89 8.09 -3.53
C SER A 11 -15.85 8.30 -4.62
N LYS A 12 -14.60 8.48 -4.21
CA LYS A 12 -13.49 8.32 -5.15
C LYS A 12 -13.49 6.85 -5.54
N VAL A 13 -13.91 6.56 -6.77
CA VAL A 13 -13.71 5.23 -7.36
C VAL A 13 -12.21 4.96 -7.34
N TYR A 14 -11.78 4.09 -6.44
CA TYR A 14 -10.38 3.69 -6.36
C TYR A 14 -10.12 2.63 -7.41
N SER A 15 -9.06 2.80 -8.19
CA SER A 15 -8.49 1.66 -8.91
C SER A 15 -8.03 0.61 -7.90
N GLU A 16 -8.00 -0.65 -8.32
CA GLU A 16 -7.59 -1.79 -7.48
C GLU A 16 -6.28 -1.51 -6.73
N HIS A 17 -5.24 -1.04 -7.42
CA HIS A 17 -3.96 -0.69 -6.81
C HIS A 17 -4.04 0.47 -5.79
N GLN A 18 -4.97 1.42 -5.99
CA GLN A 18 -5.18 2.50 -5.02
C GLN A 18 -5.84 1.97 -3.75
N LEU A 19 -6.86 1.12 -3.90
CA LEU A 19 -7.51 0.46 -2.77
C LEU A 19 -6.49 -0.39 -1.99
N MET A 20 -5.70 -1.20 -2.69
CA MET A 20 -4.67 -2.04 -2.08
C MET A 20 -3.60 -1.22 -1.36
N GLY A 21 -3.16 -0.10 -1.94
CA GLY A 21 -2.22 0.80 -1.28
C GLY A 21 -2.79 1.44 -0.01
N LEU A 22 -4.10 1.72 0.04
CA LEU A 22 -4.76 2.20 1.26
C LEU A 22 -4.83 1.11 2.33
N LEU A 23 -5.24 -0.10 1.96
CA LEU A 23 -5.32 -1.24 2.88
C LEU A 23 -3.95 -1.60 3.49
N ILE A 24 -2.87 -1.52 2.69
CA ILE A 24 -1.50 -1.71 3.19
C ILE A 24 -1.13 -0.61 4.19
N ALA A 25 -1.44 0.65 3.88
CA ALA A 25 -1.13 1.76 4.77
C ALA A 25 -1.86 1.66 6.11
N GLU A 26 -3.14 1.29 6.06
CA GLU A 26 -4.00 1.07 7.24
C GLU A 26 -3.47 -0.08 8.09
N ALA A 27 -3.17 -1.24 7.48
CA ALA A 27 -2.62 -2.40 8.19
C ALA A 27 -1.29 -2.09 8.91
N LEU A 28 -0.46 -1.24 8.31
CA LEU A 28 0.83 -0.84 8.89
C LEU A 28 0.73 0.35 9.85
N GLY A 29 -0.43 0.99 9.99
CA GLY A 29 -0.58 2.24 10.73
C GLY A 29 0.23 3.39 10.14
N ASP A 30 0.50 3.35 8.83
CA ASP A 30 1.41 4.25 8.12
C ASP A 30 0.71 5.00 6.97
N GLU A 31 -0.39 5.67 7.32
CA GLU A 31 -1.22 6.41 6.36
C GLU A 31 -0.47 7.56 5.67
N ALA A 32 0.55 8.13 6.32
CA ALA A 32 1.39 9.18 5.77
C ALA A 32 2.10 8.74 4.47
N HIS A 33 2.39 7.44 4.35
CA HIS A 33 3.06 6.87 3.18
C HIS A 33 2.11 6.11 2.23
N LYS A 34 0.78 6.27 2.32
CA LYS A 34 -0.18 5.61 1.42
C LYS A 34 0.14 5.73 -0.08
N ALA A 35 0.67 6.88 -0.51
CA ALA A 35 1.06 7.09 -1.90
C ALA A 35 2.24 6.19 -2.34
N LEU A 36 3.15 5.85 -1.42
CA LEU A 36 4.22 4.87 -1.67
C LEU A 36 3.61 3.47 -1.83
N TYR A 37 2.73 3.06 -0.93
CA TYR A 37 2.09 1.75 -0.99
C TYR A 37 1.23 1.56 -2.25
N MET A 38 0.52 2.61 -2.71
CA MET A 38 -0.18 2.59 -4.00
C MET A 38 0.79 2.37 -5.18
N LYS A 39 1.96 3.00 -5.16
CA LYS A 39 2.99 2.80 -6.20
C LYS A 39 3.56 1.39 -6.16
N LEU A 40 3.76 0.81 -4.97
CA LEU A 40 4.20 -0.57 -4.81
C LEU A 40 3.15 -1.54 -5.33
N ALA A 41 1.89 -1.39 -4.92
CA ALA A 41 0.77 -2.20 -5.40
C ALA A 41 0.62 -2.12 -6.93
N LYS A 42 0.89 -0.96 -7.53
CA LYS A 42 0.86 -0.79 -9.00
C LYS A 42 2.00 -1.50 -9.73
N ARG A 43 3.17 -1.66 -9.10
CA ARG A 43 4.38 -2.22 -9.73
C ARG A 43 4.59 -3.69 -9.44
N TYR A 44 4.06 -4.17 -8.32
CA TYR A 44 4.28 -5.52 -7.80
C TYR A 44 2.95 -6.19 -7.45
N SER A 45 2.96 -7.48 -7.15
CA SER A 45 1.76 -8.20 -6.74
C SER A 45 1.15 -7.57 -5.47
N ALA A 46 0.00 -6.91 -5.63
CA ALA A 46 -0.71 -6.26 -4.55
C ALA A 46 -1.16 -7.27 -3.46
N ASP A 47 -1.58 -8.46 -3.85
CA ASP A 47 -1.93 -9.54 -2.91
C ASP A 47 -0.74 -9.95 -2.03
N THR A 48 0.44 -10.09 -2.64
CA THR A 48 1.67 -10.42 -1.91
C THR A 48 2.01 -9.33 -0.91
N LEU A 49 1.96 -8.07 -1.33
CA LEU A 49 2.23 -6.92 -0.45
C LEU A 49 1.22 -6.84 0.70
N LEU A 50 -0.07 -7.05 0.43
CA LEU A 50 -1.09 -7.02 1.48
C LEU A 50 -0.93 -8.18 2.48
N LYS A 51 -0.58 -9.38 2.00
CA LYS A 51 -0.31 -10.53 2.88
C LYS A 51 0.83 -10.24 3.85
N ILE A 52 1.91 -9.64 3.35
CA ILE A 52 3.08 -9.26 4.17
C ILE A 52 2.70 -8.13 5.13
N ALA A 53 1.94 -7.14 4.69
CA ALA A 53 1.49 -6.05 5.54
C ALA A 53 0.63 -6.55 6.72
N LYS A 54 -0.26 -7.51 6.48
CA LYS A 54 -1.06 -8.16 7.53
C LYS A 54 -0.17 -8.92 8.52
N ASP A 55 0.77 -9.72 8.03
CA ASP A 55 1.74 -10.42 8.89
C ASP A 55 2.56 -9.44 9.75
N VAL A 56 3.02 -8.33 9.19
CA VAL A 56 3.71 -7.27 9.95
C VAL A 56 2.78 -6.59 10.95
N SER A 57 1.50 -6.42 10.63
CA SER A 57 0.51 -5.81 11.52
C SER A 57 0.26 -6.61 12.79
N GLU A 58 0.38 -7.94 12.71
CA GLU A 58 0.15 -8.88 13.83
C GLU A 58 1.39 -9.07 14.71
N ARG A 59 2.58 -8.63 14.27
CA ARG A 59 3.82 -8.74 15.05
C ARG A 59 3.86 -7.71 16.18
N GLU A 60 4.06 -8.21 17.39
CA GLU A 60 4.31 -7.40 18.58
C GLU A 60 5.77 -6.94 18.65
N GLY A 61 6.04 -5.86 19.38
CA GLY A 61 7.40 -5.34 19.58
C GLY A 61 8.01 -4.60 18.39
N ILE A 62 7.24 -4.33 17.33
CA ILE A 62 7.68 -3.54 16.18
C ILE A 62 7.08 -2.14 16.27
N GLU A 63 7.91 -1.15 16.59
CA GLU A 63 7.48 0.26 16.71
C GLU A 63 7.15 0.88 15.35
N ASN A 64 7.97 0.60 14.33
CA ASN A 64 7.78 1.14 12.98
C ASN A 64 7.48 0.02 11.97
N LYS A 65 6.20 -0.32 11.87
CA LYS A 65 5.69 -1.37 10.98
C LYS A 65 5.91 -1.05 9.50
N GLY A 66 5.77 0.21 9.09
CA GLY A 66 6.05 0.65 7.71
C GLY A 66 7.50 0.40 7.29
N ALA A 67 8.46 0.82 8.11
CA ALA A 67 9.88 0.58 7.84
C ALA A 67 10.23 -0.91 7.84
N TYR A 68 9.67 -1.68 8.77
CA TYR A 68 9.89 -3.11 8.85
C TYR A 68 9.31 -3.86 7.65
N PHE A 69 8.11 -3.50 7.20
CA PHE A 69 7.52 -3.98 5.96
C PHE A 69 8.46 -3.73 4.76
N MET A 70 8.97 -2.50 4.62
CA MET A 70 9.91 -2.14 3.55
C MET A 70 11.19 -2.99 3.58
N LYS A 71 11.70 -3.30 4.77
CA LYS A 71 12.84 -4.20 4.95
C LYS A 71 12.51 -5.62 4.44
N ILE A 72 11.39 -6.19 4.88
CA ILE A 72 10.98 -7.56 4.50
C ILE A 72 10.81 -7.70 2.98
N ILE A 73 10.10 -6.77 2.32
CA ILE A 73 9.91 -6.85 0.86
C ILE A 73 11.22 -6.69 0.07
N SER A 74 12.20 -5.97 0.64
CA SER A 74 13.54 -5.84 0.06
C SER A 74 14.33 -7.15 0.18
N GLU A 75 14.31 -7.77 1.36
CA GLU A 75 14.98 -9.05 1.65
C GLU A 75 14.40 -10.20 0.81
N MET A 76 13.09 -10.22 0.59
CA MET A 76 12.44 -11.18 -0.31
C MET A 76 12.68 -10.90 -1.80
N GLY A 77 13.41 -9.85 -2.15
CA GLY A 77 13.75 -9.52 -3.53
C GLY A 77 12.59 -8.98 -4.37
N ILE A 78 11.45 -8.63 -3.75
CA ILE A 78 10.28 -8.08 -4.46
C ILE A 78 10.67 -6.79 -5.19
N LEU A 79 11.48 -5.95 -4.56
CA LEU A 79 11.94 -4.66 -5.12
C LEU A 79 12.93 -4.81 -6.29
N LYS A 80 13.47 -6.01 -6.55
CA LYS A 80 14.50 -6.23 -7.59
C LYS A 80 13.91 -6.54 -8.97
N ASN A 81 12.64 -6.93 -9.05
CA ASN A 81 12.01 -7.41 -10.28
C ASN A 81 11.12 -6.38 -11.00
N GLY A 82 11.18 -5.10 -10.62
CA GLY A 82 10.39 -4.04 -11.22
C GLY A 82 10.86 -3.65 -12.62
N LYS A 83 10.61 -4.47 -13.65
CA LYS A 83 10.53 -3.94 -15.02
C LYS A 83 9.34 -2.98 -15.04
N ASP A 84 9.62 -1.68 -15.13
CA ASP A 84 8.60 -0.65 -15.25
C ASP A 84 7.78 -0.94 -16.53
N PRO A 85 6.48 -1.30 -16.44
CA PRO A 85 5.69 -1.65 -17.64
C PRO A 85 5.45 -0.45 -18.56
N LYS A 86 5.92 0.75 -18.20
CA LYS A 86 5.86 1.97 -19.03
C LYS A 86 7.14 2.30 -19.79
N ALA A 87 8.21 1.49 -19.70
CA ALA A 87 9.45 1.71 -20.46
C ALA A 87 9.44 1.05 -21.86
N GLY A 88 8.30 0.56 -22.32
CA GLY A 88 8.13 -0.08 -23.62
C GLY A 88 6.92 0.46 -24.38
N LYS A 89 7.03 1.68 -24.87
CA LYS A 89 6.30 2.14 -26.05
C LYS A 89 7.10 3.23 -26.75
#